data_AF-A0A7G2IK08-F1
#
_entry.id   AF-A0A7G2IK08-F1
#
_cell.length_a   1.000
_cell.length_b   1.000
_cell.length_c   1.000
_cell.angle_alpha   90.00
_cell.angle_beta   90.00
_cell.angle_gamma   90.00
#
_symmetry.space_group_name_H-M   'P 1'
#
loop_
_entity.id
_entity.type
_entity.pdbx_description
1 polymer ?
#
loop_
_entity_poly.entity_id
_entity_poly.type
_entity_poly.pdbx_seq_one_letter_code
_entity_poly.pdbx_strand_id
1 'polypeptide(L)'
;MNTRQLLSVGIDIGTTTTQVIFSRLELVNRAAVSQVPRYEFIKREISWQSPVFFTPVDKQGGLKEAELKALILAQYQAAGIAPETVDSGAIIITGGKCQKRATRARR
;
A
#
# COMPACT_ATOMS: atom_id res chain seq x y z
N MET A 1 0.60 -26.64 -10.54
CA MET A 1 -0.28 -25.73 -9.79
C MET A 1 -0.10 -24.35 -10.42
N ASN A 2 -1.18 -23.69 -10.82
CA ASN A 2 -1.09 -22.33 -11.37
C ASN A 2 -0.98 -21.34 -10.22
N THR A 3 0.16 -20.64 -10.12
CA THR A 3 0.32 -19.51 -9.21
C THR A 3 0.08 -18.21 -9.98
N ARG A 4 -0.45 -17.21 -9.28
CA ARG A 4 -0.63 -15.85 -9.78
C ARG A 4 0.14 -14.90 -8.88
N GLN A 5 0.84 -13.94 -9.47
CA GLN A 5 1.47 -12.86 -8.71
C GLN A 5 0.60 -11.61 -8.78
N LEU A 6 0.50 -10.90 -7.65
CA LEU A 6 -0.10 -9.58 -7.55
C LEU A 6 0.97 -8.60 -7.06
N LEU A 7 1.02 -7.42 -7.67
CA LEU A 7 1.77 -6.29 -7.15
C LEU A 7 0.93 -5.56 -6.11
N SER A 8 1.48 -5.36 -4.92
CA SER A 8 0.81 -4.69 -3.81
C SER A 8 1.61 -3.52 -3.27
N VAL A 9 0.91 -2.51 -2.76
CA VAL A 9 1.47 -1.40 -1.99
C VAL A 9 0.94 -1.38 -0.56
N GLY A 10 1.82 -1.17 0.40
CA GLY A 10 1.51 -0.84 1.79
C GLY A 10 2.01 0.57 2.10
N ILE A 11 1.14 1.42 2.63
CA ILE A 11 1.49 2.78 3.06
C ILE A 11 1.19 2.87 4.55
N ASP A 12 2.23 3.00 5.37
CA ASP A 12 2.10 3.23 6.81
C ASP A 12 2.27 4.72 7.08
N ILE A 13 1.24 5.34 7.65
CA ILE A 13 1.19 6.75 8.01
C ILE A 13 1.03 6.83 9.52
N GLY A 14 2.15 6.97 10.22
CA GLY A 14 2.18 7.27 11.64
C GLY A 14 2.04 8.77 11.93
N THR A 15 1.95 9.11 13.22
CA THR A 15 1.92 10.52 13.66
C THR A 15 3.22 11.26 13.33
N THR A 16 4.35 10.55 13.36
CA THR A 16 5.68 11.15 13.11
C THR A 16 6.24 10.73 11.77
N THR A 17 6.03 9.48 11.36
CA THR A 17 6.71 8.90 10.21
C THR A 17 5.76 8.27 9.21
N THR A 18 6.11 8.35 7.94
CA THR A 18 5.42 7.70 6.82
C THR A 18 6.41 6.80 6.06
N GLN A 19 5.96 5.60 5.68
CA GLN A 19 6.74 4.65 4.86
C GLN A 19 5.87 4.00 3.79
N VAL A 20 6.46 3.77 2.61
CA VAL A 20 5.82 3.07 1.48
C VAL A 20 6.60 1.79 1.19
N ILE A 21 5.87 0.67 1.07
CA ILE A 21 6.43 -0.65 0.78
C ILE A 21 5.70 -1.24 -0.42
N PHE A 22 6.44 -1.67 -1.43
CA PHE A 22 5.90 -2.47 -2.53
C PHE A 22 6.27 -3.93 -2.34
N SER A 23 5.32 -4.81 -2.60
CA SER A 23 5.51 -6.26 -2.45
C SER A 23 4.86 -7.03 -3.59
N ARG A 24 5.42 -8.19 -3.92
CA ARG A 24 4.76 -9.20 -4.76
C ARG A 24 4.13 -10.25 -3.87
N LEU A 25 2.84 -10.47 -4.05
CA LEU A 25 2.06 -11.49 -3.36
C LEU A 25 1.82 -12.64 -4.31
N GLU A 26 2.22 -13.84 -3.92
CA GLU A 26 1.96 -15.05 -4.70
C GLU A 26 0.73 -15.76 -4.16
N LEU A 27 -0.23 -16.01 -5.05
CA LEU A 27 -1.47 -16.71 -4.77
C LEU A 27 -1.49 -18.04 -5.49
N VAL A 28 -2.01 -19.06 -4.81
CA VAL A 28 -2.31 -20.35 -5.41
C VAL A 28 -3.80 -20.62 -5.33
N ASN A 29 -4.40 -21.11 -6.42
CA ASN A 29 -5.75 -21.67 -6.35
C ASN A 29 -5.67 -23.10 -5.82
N ARG A 30 -6.24 -23.34 -4.64
CA ARG A 30 -6.31 -24.67 -4.00
C ARG A 30 -7.54 -25.48 -4.40
N ALA A 31 -8.52 -24.87 -5.05
CA ALA A 31 -9.74 -25.57 -5.44
C ALA A 31 -9.49 -26.51 -6.63
N ALA A 32 -10.23 -27.62 -6.68
CA ALA A 32 -10.28 -28.46 -7.87
C ALA A 32 -10.91 -27.68 -9.05
N VAL A 33 -10.64 -28.10 -10.28
CA VAL A 33 -11.06 -27.38 -11.51
C VAL A 33 -12.57 -27.15 -11.60
N SER A 34 -13.38 -28.05 -11.03
CA SER A 34 -14.85 -27.96 -11.00
C SER A 34 -15.42 -27.23 -9.79
N GLN A 35 -14.59 -26.72 -8.88
CA GLN A 35 -15.00 -26.05 -7.66
C GLN A 35 -14.78 -24.54 -7.73
N VAL A 36 -15.48 -23.81 -6.86
CA VAL A 36 -15.26 -22.36 -6.70
C VAL A 36 -13.79 -22.11 -6.32
N PRO A 37 -13.07 -21.22 -7.03
CA PRO A 37 -11.67 -20.92 -6.74
C PRO A 37 -11.44 -20.51 -5.29
N ARG A 38 -10.41 -21.09 -4.67
CA ARG A 38 -9.96 -20.72 -3.32
C ARG A 38 -8.51 -20.28 -3.39
N TYR A 39 -8.31 -18.96 -3.39
CA TYR A 39 -6.99 -18.37 -3.43
C TYR A 39 -6.41 -18.24 -2.02
N GLU A 40 -5.17 -18.70 -1.87
CA GLU A 40 -4.39 -18.56 -0.64
C GLU A 40 -3.08 -17.87 -0.97
N PHE A 41 -2.67 -16.91 -0.12
CA PHE A 41 -1.34 -16.31 -0.20
C PHE A 41 -0.30 -17.31 0.32
N ILE A 42 0.67 -17.63 -0.53
CA ILE A 42 1.73 -18.59 -0.18
C ILE A 42 3.10 -17.94 -0.03
N LYS A 43 3.30 -16.75 -0.60
CA LYS A 43 4.54 -16.00 -0.50
C LYS A 43 4.28 -14.50 -0.56
N ARG A 44 5.07 -13.75 0.20
CA ARG A 44 5.21 -12.29 0.08
C ARG A 44 6.67 -11.96 -0.08
N GLU A 45 7.01 -11.16 -1.09
CA GLU A 45 8.35 -10.67 -1.35
C GLU A 45 8.34 -9.15 -1.43
N ILE A 46 9.17 -8.47 -0.63
CA ILE A 46 9.30 -7.01 -0.70
C ILE A 46 10.16 -6.70 -1.92
N SER A 47 9.56 -6.07 -2.93
CA SER A 47 10.26 -5.69 -4.15
C SER A 47 10.96 -4.34 -3.99
N TRP A 48 10.42 -3.46 -3.15
CA TRP A 48 11.00 -2.16 -2.87
C TRP A 48 10.46 -1.61 -1.56
N GLN A 49 11.29 -0.89 -0.82
CA GLN A 49 10.93 -0.24 0.43
C GLN A 49 11.52 1.17 0.46
N SER A 50 10.69 2.15 0.80
CA SER A 50 11.12 3.55 0.89
C SER A 50 12.01 3.77 2.12
N PRO A 51 12.84 4.84 2.12
CA PRO A 51 13.29 5.45 3.35
C PRO A 51 12.11 5.79 4.27
N VAL A 52 12.39 5.99 5.55
CA VAL A 52 11.39 6.51 6.49
C VAL A 52 11.36 8.03 6.37
N PHE A 53 10.19 8.59 6.10
CA PHE A 53 9.99 10.03 5.99
C PHE A 53 9.23 10.56 7.20
N PHE A 54 9.36 11.85 7.50
CA PHE A 54 8.44 12.50 8.43
C PHE A 54 7.05 12.62 7.80
N THR A 55 6.01 12.35 8.59
CA THR A 55 4.63 12.54 8.15
C THR A 55 4.35 14.04 7.97
N PRO A 56 3.90 14.48 6.79
CA PRO A 56 3.55 15.89 6.56
C PRO A 56 2.31 16.28 7.37
N VAL A 57 2.53 16.88 8.54
CA VAL A 57 1.48 17.41 9.42
C VAL A 57 1.62 18.92 9.60
N ASP A 58 0.51 19.60 9.86
CA ASP A 58 0.48 21.00 10.28
C ASP A 58 0.83 21.16 11.77
N LYS A 59 0.89 22.40 12.25
CA LYS A 59 1.22 22.71 13.66
C LYS A 59 0.20 22.14 14.65
N GLN A 60 -1.01 21.84 14.20
CA GLN A 60 -2.10 21.27 14.98
C GLN A 60 -2.15 19.74 14.88
N GLY A 61 -1.22 19.11 14.14
CA GLY A 61 -1.15 17.67 13.92
C GLY A 61 -2.08 17.15 12.83
N GLY A 62 -2.70 18.03 12.04
CA GLY A 62 -3.53 17.67 10.90
C GLY A 62 -2.68 17.27 9.69
N LEU A 63 -3.06 16.22 8.99
CA LEU A 63 -2.39 15.81 7.76
C LEU A 63 -2.47 16.91 6.68
N LYS A 64 -1.33 17.16 6.05
CA LYS A 64 -1.21 17.97 4.85
C LYS A 64 -1.30 17.07 3.62
N GLU A 65 -2.51 16.86 3.15
CA GLU A 65 -2.83 15.86 2.11
C GLU A 65 -2.05 16.06 0.80
N ALA A 66 -1.84 17.30 0.37
CA ALA A 66 -1.09 17.59 -0.86
C ALA A 66 0.40 17.18 -0.73
N GLU A 67 1.04 17.50 0.40
CA GLU A 67 2.43 17.13 0.68
C GLU A 67 2.57 15.60 0.83
N LEU A 68 1.63 14.96 1.51
CA LEU A 68 1.58 13.50 1.65
C LEU A 68 1.41 12.81 0.29
N LYS A 69 0.50 13.30 -0.56
CA LYS A 69 0.29 12.76 -1.91
C LYS A 69 1.56 12.89 -2.76
N ALA A 70 2.22 14.05 -2.72
CA ALA A 70 3.48 14.26 -3.43
C ALA A 70 4.58 13.32 -2.94
N LEU A 71 4.69 13.12 -1.62
CA LEU A 71 5.63 12.17 -1.01
C LEU A 71 5.39 10.74 -1.51
N ILE A 72 4.13 10.27 -1.49
CA ILE A 72 3.77 8.93 -1.95
C ILE A 72 4.09 8.78 -3.45
N LEU A 73 3.67 9.73 -4.29
CA LEU A 73 3.95 9.69 -5.73
C LEU A 73 5.45 9.67 -6.04
N ALA A 74 6.25 10.41 -5.28
CA ALA A 74 7.71 10.34 -5.41
C ALA A 74 8.26 8.94 -5.09
N GLN A 75 7.64 8.19 -4.16
CA GLN A 75 8.05 6.81 -3.87
C GLN A 75 7.65 5.83 -4.98
N TYR A 76 6.48 6.02 -5.61
CA TYR A 76 6.11 5.27 -6.81
C TYR A 76 7.13 5.47 -7.93
N GLN A 77 7.53 6.72 -8.19
CA GLN A 77 8.55 7.05 -9.18
C GLN A 77 9.92 6.45 -8.81
N ALA A 78 10.35 6.56 -7.56
CA ALA A 78 11.61 6.00 -7.08
C ALA A 78 11.64 4.46 -7.16
N ALA A 79 10.49 3.80 -7.01
CA ALA A 79 10.35 2.36 -7.19
C ALA A 79 10.22 1.94 -8.67
N GLY A 80 10.07 2.89 -9.60
CA GLY A 80 9.79 2.60 -11.01
C GLY A 80 8.43 1.94 -11.24
N ILE A 81 7.46 2.17 -10.35
CA ILE A 81 6.13 1.56 -10.37
C ILE A 81 5.11 2.62 -10.76
N ALA A 82 4.35 2.34 -11.81
CA ALA A 82 3.20 3.15 -12.19
C ALA A 82 2.00 2.80 -11.28
N PRO A 83 1.25 3.77 -10.72
CA PRO A 83 0.13 3.49 -9.82
C PRO A 83 -0.91 2.52 -10.40
N GLU A 84 -1.11 2.53 -11.71
CA GLU A 84 -2.09 1.73 -12.45
C GLU A 84 -1.69 0.25 -12.53
N THR A 85 -0.43 -0.10 -12.27
CA THR A 85 0.05 -1.50 -12.30
C THR A 85 -0.05 -2.19 -10.95
N VAL A 86 -0.41 -1.47 -9.89
CA VAL A 86 -0.64 -2.04 -8.56
C VAL A 86 -2.01 -2.70 -8.51
N ASP A 87 -2.04 -4.01 -8.27
CA ASP A 87 -3.28 -4.79 -8.18
C ASP A 87 -4.06 -4.51 -6.88
N SER A 88 -3.35 -4.20 -5.78
CA SER A 88 -3.98 -4.03 -4.47
C SER A 88 -3.16 -3.14 -3.54
N GLY A 89 -3.84 -2.35 -2.72
CA GLY A 89 -3.19 -1.43 -1.78
C GLY A 89 -3.84 -1.45 -0.41
N ALA A 90 -3.01 -1.26 0.62
CA ALA A 90 -3.46 -1.03 1.98
C ALA A 90 -2.80 0.24 2.53
N ILE A 91 -3.60 1.07 3.20
CA ILE A 91 -3.12 2.23 3.95
C ILE A 91 -3.42 1.97 5.42
N ILE A 92 -2.38 2.03 6.24
CA ILE A 92 -2.47 1.94 7.69
C ILE A 92 -2.21 3.34 8.24
N ILE A 93 -3.15 3.86 9.03
CA ILE A 93 -3.01 5.16 9.67
C ILE A 93 -2.98 4.93 11.18
N THR A 94 -1.87 5.30 11.82
CA THR A 94 -1.67 5.11 13.26
C THR A 94 -1.54 6.45 13.99
N GLY A 95 -2.09 6.48 15.21
CA GLY A 95 -2.15 7.66 16.08
C GLY A 95 -3.40 8.51 15.87
N GLY A 96 -4.17 8.70 16.95
CA GLY A 96 -5.51 9.28 16.91
C GLY A 96 -5.61 10.76 16.53
N LYS A 97 -4.48 11.47 16.35
CA LYS A 97 -4.46 12.89 15.95
C LYS A 97 -4.41 13.08 14.44
N CYS A 98 -4.04 12.05 13.68
CA CYS A 98 -3.83 12.09 12.22
C CYS A 98 -5.12 11.82 11.41
N GLN A 99 -6.30 12.02 12.02
CA GLN A 99 -7.56 11.56 11.45
C GLN A 99 -8.24 12.69 10.66
N LYS A 100 -8.04 12.72 9.33
CA LYS A 100 -8.96 13.38 8.40
C LYS A 100 -9.71 12.31 7.60
N ARG A 101 -11.05 12.48 7.55
CA ARG A 101 -12.06 11.57 6.98
C ARG A 101 -11.53 10.80 5.79
N ALA A 102 -11.48 9.48 5.89
CA ALA A 102 -11.32 8.59 4.74
C ALA A 102 -12.49 8.81 3.77
N THR A 103 -12.35 9.73 2.82
CA THR A 103 -13.17 9.75 1.61
C THR A 103 -12.77 8.54 0.81
N ARG A 104 -13.49 7.46 1.09
CA ARG A 104 -13.73 6.28 0.25
C ARG A 104 -13.31 6.54 -1.20
N ALA A 105 -12.13 6.06 -1.59
CA ALA A 105 -11.75 5.94 -2.99
C ALA A 105 -12.79 5.01 -3.64
N ARG A 106 -13.79 5.62 -4.30
CA ARG A 106 -14.80 4.92 -5.08
C ARG A 106 -14.31 4.88 -6.52
N ARG A 107 -14.13 3.64 -6.99
CA ARG A 107 -14.00 3.16 -8.37
C ARG A 107 -12.73 3.53 -9.11
#